data_AF-A0A8J2H8Q8-F1
#
_entry.id   AF-A0A8J2H8Q8-F1
#
_cell.length_a   1.000
_cell.length_b   1.000
_cell.length_c   1.000
_cell.angle_alpha   90.00
_cell.angle_beta   90.00
_cell.angle_gamma   90.00
#
_symmetry.space_group_name_H-M   'P 1'
#
loop_
_entity.id
_entity.type
_entity.pdbx_description
1 polymer ?
#
loop_
_entity_poly.entity_id
_entity_poly.type
_entity_poly.pdbx_seq_one_letter_code
_entity_poly.pdbx_strand_id
1 'polypeptide(L)'
;MKKMMISFALMAFVAIAATENHYVMDPDGTEYLVVDKEPEHCEPGKKYMVDCNKCSCSSNGKDLACTRRKCPPHPVQQNVQWGPFWKHGDPCPANKEFYSECNRCQCGPDGKSAVCTLKACVRPAV
;
A
#
# COMPACT_ATOMS: atom_id res chain seq x y z
N MET A 1 54.65 9.83 12.40
CA MET A 1 53.33 10.47 12.18
C MET A 1 52.56 9.71 11.11
N LYS A 2 51.79 8.68 11.47
CA LYS A 2 50.75 8.10 10.60
C LYS A 2 49.53 7.81 11.47
N LYS A 3 48.38 8.24 10.94
CA LYS A 3 47.17 8.64 11.64
C LYS A 3 46.41 7.44 12.20
N MET A 4 45.92 7.62 13.42
CA MET A 4 44.90 6.82 14.10
C MET A 4 43.65 6.78 13.19
N MET A 5 43.27 5.60 12.69
CA MET A 5 41.98 5.41 12.02
C MET A 5 41.01 4.84 13.05
N ILE A 6 40.16 5.73 13.54
CA ILE A 6 39.05 5.44 14.46
C ILE A 6 38.05 4.54 13.70
N SER A 7 37.82 3.34 14.24
CA SER A 7 36.81 2.41 13.74
C SER A 7 35.42 2.96 14.07
N PHE A 8 34.69 3.40 13.05
CA PHE A 8 33.28 3.76 13.18
C PHE A 8 32.46 2.47 13.10
N ALA A 9 32.01 1.98 14.26
CA ALA A 9 31.03 0.92 14.34
C ALA A 9 29.75 1.35 13.57
N LEU A 10 29.33 0.52 12.61
CA LEU A 10 28.06 0.65 11.89
C LEU A 10 26.91 0.51 12.91
N MET A 11 26.34 1.63 13.35
CA MET A 11 24.99 1.63 13.90
C MET A 11 24.04 1.46 12.71
N ALA A 12 23.59 0.23 12.48
CA ALA A 12 22.50 -0.05 11.55
C ALA A 12 21.23 0.60 12.12
N PHE A 13 20.91 1.80 11.65
CA PHE A 13 19.58 2.37 11.81
C PHE A 13 18.63 1.52 10.96
N VAL A 14 17.98 0.55 11.61
CA VAL A 14 16.81 -0.11 11.03
C VAL A 14 15.74 0.96 10.96
N ALA A 15 15.67 1.66 9.82
CA ALA A 15 14.54 2.49 9.48
C ALA A 15 13.35 1.55 9.28
N ILE A 16 12.58 1.32 10.33
CA ILE A 16 11.26 0.70 10.21
C ILE A 16 10.42 1.72 9.45
N ALA A 17 10.36 1.59 8.13
CA ALA A 17 9.43 2.34 7.32
C ALA A 17 8.02 1.94 7.74
N ALA A 18 7.40 2.72 8.63
CA ALA A 18 5.98 2.61 8.88
C ALA A 18 5.28 2.95 7.56
N THR A 19 4.75 1.94 6.87
CA THR A 19 3.82 2.17 5.77
C THR A 19 2.51 2.61 6.42
N GLU A 20 2.05 3.82 6.12
CA GLU A 20 0.69 4.26 6.47
C GLU A 20 -0.28 3.45 5.62
N ASN A 21 -0.55 2.25 6.08
CA ASN A 21 -1.55 1.37 5.51
C ASN A 21 -2.94 1.97 5.81
N HIS A 22 -3.86 1.94 4.84
CA HIS A 22 -5.24 2.36 5.08
C HIS A 22 -5.97 1.32 5.91
N TYR A 23 -6.40 1.68 7.12
CA TYR A 23 -7.14 0.80 8.03
C TYR A 23 -8.59 1.25 8.19
N VAL A 24 -9.48 0.30 8.45
CA VAL A 24 -10.83 0.55 8.97
C VAL A 24 -11.01 -0.15 10.31
N MET A 25 -11.73 0.50 11.22
CA MET A 25 -12.02 -0.02 12.56
C MET A 25 -13.49 -0.41 12.65
N ASP A 26 -13.76 -1.64 13.10
CA ASP A 26 -15.09 -2.05 13.49
C ASP A 26 -15.49 -1.47 14.86
N PRO A 27 -16.78 -1.42 15.20
CA PRO A 27 -17.25 -0.94 16.50
C PRO A 27 -16.72 -1.74 17.70
N ASP A 28 -16.33 -2.99 17.49
CA ASP A 28 -15.71 -3.86 18.50
C ASP A 28 -14.19 -3.63 18.67
N GLY A 29 -13.63 -2.67 17.92
CA GLY A 29 -12.21 -2.34 17.94
C GLY A 29 -11.35 -3.21 17.02
N THR A 30 -11.94 -4.10 16.22
CA THR A 30 -11.18 -4.90 15.26
C THR A 30 -10.68 -4.03 14.11
N GLU A 31 -9.36 -4.05 13.89
CA GLU A 31 -8.69 -3.35 12.80
C GLU A 31 -8.61 -4.22 11.54
N TYR A 32 -8.95 -3.64 10.37
CA TYR A 32 -8.82 -4.28 9.08
C TYR A 32 -7.95 -3.44 8.15
N LEU A 33 -6.96 -4.09 7.53
CA LEU A 33 -6.18 -3.51 6.44
C LEU A 33 -7.01 -3.48 5.16
N VAL A 34 -7.29 -2.29 4.62
CA VAL A 34 -8.04 -2.12 3.37
C VAL A 34 -7.13 -2.40 2.19
N VAL A 35 -7.50 -3.39 1.37
CA VAL A 35 -6.76 -3.78 0.16
C VAL A 35 -7.68 -3.76 -1.05
N ASP A 36 -7.14 -3.34 -2.19
CA ASP A 36 -7.92 -3.22 -3.44
C ASP A 36 -8.20 -4.60 -4.08
N LYS A 37 -7.37 -5.60 -3.78
CA LYS A 37 -7.52 -6.99 -4.22
C LYS A 37 -7.01 -7.95 -3.16
N GLU A 38 -7.45 -9.20 -3.22
CA GLU A 38 -6.85 -10.25 -2.39
C GLU A 38 -5.33 -10.32 -2.64
N PRO A 39 -4.51 -10.14 -1.59
CA PRO A 39 -3.07 -10.27 -1.74
C PRO A 39 -2.69 -11.73 -1.95
N GLU A 40 -1.65 -11.98 -2.77
CA GLU A 40 -1.10 -13.33 -2.96
C GLU A 40 -0.50 -13.92 -1.67
N HIS A 41 -0.06 -13.05 -0.75
CA HIS A 41 0.48 -13.39 0.55
C HIS A 41 -0.09 -12.44 1.59
N CYS A 42 -0.43 -12.98 2.76
CA CYS A 42 -0.98 -12.22 3.86
C CYS A 42 -0.22 -12.53 5.16
N GLU A 43 -0.30 -11.63 6.13
CA GLU A 43 0.33 -11.85 7.43
C GLU A 43 -0.57 -12.71 8.30
N PRO A 44 -0.10 -13.87 8.81
CA PRO A 44 -0.90 -14.77 9.63
C PRO A 44 -1.64 -14.05 10.76
N GLY A 45 -2.96 -14.24 10.83
CA GLY A 45 -3.82 -13.63 11.86
C GLY A 45 -4.24 -12.18 11.57
N LYS A 46 -3.62 -11.47 10.61
CA LYS A 46 -4.11 -10.14 10.21
C LYS A 46 -5.48 -10.23 9.56
N LYS A 47 -6.24 -9.15 9.74
CA LYS A 47 -7.56 -8.96 9.13
C LYS A 47 -7.46 -7.98 7.97
N TYR A 48 -8.23 -8.27 6.93
CA TYR A 48 -8.23 -7.51 5.69
C TYR A 48 -9.67 -7.16 5.35
N MET A 49 -9.86 -5.94 4.87
CA MET A 49 -11.09 -5.54 4.21
C MET A 49 -10.80 -5.61 2.71
N VAL A 50 -11.17 -6.74 2.12
CA VAL A 50 -11.14 -6.91 0.67
C VAL A 50 -12.52 -6.51 0.22
N ASP A 51 -12.64 -5.37 -0.47
CA ASP A 51 -13.97 -4.95 -0.91
C ASP A 51 -14.86 -4.69 0.33
N CYS A 52 -16.16 -4.94 0.33
CA CYS A 52 -17.02 -4.88 1.50
C CYS A 52 -16.92 -6.14 2.37
N ASN A 53 -16.05 -7.09 1.98
CA ASN A 53 -15.87 -8.37 2.64
C ASN A 53 -14.76 -8.34 3.69
N LYS A 54 -15.10 -8.86 4.86
CA LYS A 54 -14.18 -9.01 5.97
C LYS A 54 -13.45 -10.33 5.84
N CYS A 55 -12.13 -10.25 5.84
CA CYS A 55 -11.26 -11.39 5.61
C CYS A 55 -10.28 -11.57 6.77
N SER A 56 -9.87 -12.82 7.01
CA SER A 56 -8.80 -13.16 7.94
C SER A 56 -7.76 -14.04 7.28
N CYS A 57 -6.49 -13.66 7.43
CA CYS A 57 -5.38 -14.46 6.95
C CYS A 57 -5.21 -15.71 7.82
N SER A 58 -5.12 -16.87 7.17
CA SER A 58 -4.87 -18.12 7.85
C SER A 58 -3.43 -18.21 8.38
N SER A 59 -3.16 -19.21 9.22
CA SER A 59 -1.83 -19.40 9.83
C SER A 59 -0.72 -19.68 8.81
N ASN A 60 -1.05 -20.07 7.57
CA ASN A 60 -0.06 -20.36 6.53
C ASN A 60 0.44 -19.11 5.78
N GLY A 61 -0.16 -17.94 6.01
CA GLY A 61 0.23 -16.67 5.38
C GLY A 61 -0.12 -16.55 3.89
N LYS A 62 -0.99 -17.43 3.38
CA LYS A 62 -1.36 -17.50 1.96
C LYS A 62 -2.86 -17.38 1.74
N ASP A 63 -3.65 -18.02 2.59
CA ASP A 63 -5.10 -18.09 2.38
C ASP A 63 -5.84 -17.03 3.19
N LEU A 64 -6.81 -16.37 2.54
CA LEU A 64 -7.78 -15.50 3.19
C LEU A 64 -9.13 -16.19 3.30
N ALA A 65 -9.67 -16.25 4.52
CA ALA A 65 -11.05 -16.63 4.75
C ALA A 65 -11.91 -15.36 4.82
N CYS A 66 -12.73 -15.14 3.79
CA CYS A 66 -13.56 -13.94 3.64
C CYS A 66 -15.05 -14.22 3.85
N THR A 67 -15.79 -13.21 4.31
CA THR A 67 -17.24 -13.17 4.14
C THR A 67 -17.60 -13.17 2.65
N ARG A 68 -18.84 -13.53 2.31
CA ARG A 68 -19.34 -13.55 0.93
C ARG A 68 -20.55 -12.64 0.75
N ARG A 69 -20.40 -11.38 1.19
CA ARG A 69 -21.38 -10.32 0.99
C ARG A 69 -21.41 -9.97 -0.48
N LYS A 70 -22.60 -9.77 -1.03
CA LYS A 70 -22.77 -9.14 -2.33
C LYS A 70 -22.52 -7.65 -2.15
N CYS A 71 -21.35 -7.20 -2.59
CA CYS A 71 -20.95 -5.84 -2.39
C CYS A 71 -21.65 -4.92 -3.39
N PRO A 72 -22.05 -3.71 -2.96
CA PRO A 72 -22.78 -2.79 -3.81
C PRO A 72 -21.96 -2.50 -5.07
N PRO A 73 -22.60 -2.32 -6.23
CA PRO A 73 -21.88 -1.93 -7.42
C PRO A 73 -21.22 -0.58 -7.16
N HIS A 74 -19.92 -0.51 -7.39
CA HIS A 74 -19.23 0.78 -7.35
C HIS A 74 -19.80 1.66 -8.43
N PRO A 75 -20.02 2.95 -8.16
CA PRO A 75 -20.17 3.91 -9.23
C PRO A 75 -18.88 3.85 -10.03
N VAL A 76 -18.89 3.00 -11.06
CA VAL A 76 -17.81 2.89 -12.03
C VAL A 76 -17.79 4.25 -12.69
N GLN A 77 -16.90 5.13 -12.26
CA GLN A 77 -16.42 6.13 -13.20
C GLN A 77 -15.65 5.33 -14.24
N GLN A 78 -16.38 4.88 -15.27
CA GLN A 78 -15.83 4.13 -16.38
C GLN A 78 -14.67 4.96 -16.94
N ASN A 79 -13.47 4.38 -16.89
CA ASN A 79 -12.17 4.96 -17.30
C ASN A 79 -11.38 5.82 -16.29
N VAL A 80 -11.52 5.66 -14.98
CA VAL A 80 -10.47 6.20 -14.06
C VAL A 80 -9.33 5.20 -14.00
N GLN A 81 -8.21 5.53 -14.65
CA GLN A 81 -7.00 4.75 -14.49
C GLN A 81 -6.47 4.92 -13.06
N TRP A 82 -6.24 3.79 -12.40
CA TRP A 82 -5.95 3.70 -10.96
C TRP A 82 -4.66 2.93 -10.71
N GLY A 83 -3.94 3.27 -9.65
CA GLY A 83 -2.79 2.49 -9.18
C GLY A 83 -2.63 2.54 -7.65
N PRO A 84 -1.68 1.80 -7.08
CA PRO A 84 -1.43 1.81 -5.64
C PRO A 84 -1.01 3.21 -5.18
N PHE A 85 -1.33 3.57 -3.93
CA PHE A 85 -0.84 4.82 -3.34
C PHE A 85 0.70 4.82 -3.34
N TRP A 86 1.29 5.87 -3.90
CA TRP A 86 2.73 6.08 -3.94
C TRP A 86 3.10 7.26 -3.04
N LYS A 87 4.16 7.07 -2.24
CA LYS A 87 4.77 8.12 -1.41
C LYS A 87 6.17 8.44 -1.92
N HIS A 88 6.63 9.65 -1.64
CA HIS A 88 7.96 10.09 -2.06
C HIS A 88 9.06 9.14 -1.58
N GLY A 89 9.92 8.70 -2.49
CA GLY A 89 11.01 7.75 -2.23
C GLY A 89 10.67 6.29 -2.55
N ASP A 90 9.39 5.93 -2.72
CA ASP A 90 9.01 4.58 -3.13
C ASP A 90 9.42 4.31 -4.60
N PRO A 91 9.78 3.06 -4.96
CA PRO A 91 10.12 2.72 -6.32
C PRO A 91 8.98 3.00 -7.31
N CYS A 92 9.30 3.64 -8.43
CA CYS A 92 8.41 3.84 -9.57
C CYS A 92 9.12 3.49 -10.89
N PRO A 93 8.38 3.29 -11.99
CA PRO A 93 8.99 2.88 -13.26
C PRO A 93 9.71 4.07 -13.90
N ALA A 94 11.05 4.11 -13.79
CA ALA A 94 11.88 5.25 -14.19
C ALA A 94 11.57 5.74 -15.62
N ASN A 95 11.41 7.06 -15.76
CA ASN A 95 11.03 7.75 -17.00
C ASN A 95 9.67 7.35 -17.61
N LYS A 96 8.79 6.68 -16.85
CA LYS A 96 7.44 6.32 -17.33
C LYS A 96 6.34 6.97 -16.50
N GLU A 97 5.17 7.04 -17.11
CA GLU A 97 3.94 7.38 -16.40
C GLU A 97 3.43 6.20 -15.58
N PHE A 98 2.81 6.51 -14.46
CA PHE A 98 2.07 5.57 -13.62
C PHE A 98 0.91 6.30 -12.94
N TYR A 99 0.08 5.55 -12.21
CA TYR A 99 -1.00 6.11 -11.43
C TYR A 99 -0.78 5.82 -9.95
N SER A 100 -1.00 6.84 -9.12
CA SER A 100 -1.07 6.73 -7.65
C SER A 100 -2.50 7.06 -7.24
N GLU A 101 -3.24 6.05 -6.82
CA GLU A 101 -4.70 6.13 -6.74
C GLU A 101 -5.25 6.66 -8.08
N CYS A 102 -6.06 7.72 -8.08
CA CYS A 102 -6.59 8.36 -9.28
C CYS A 102 -5.67 9.43 -9.91
N ASN A 103 -4.51 9.69 -9.30
CA ASN A 103 -3.57 10.71 -9.76
C ASN A 103 -2.60 10.16 -10.80
N ARG A 104 -2.45 10.86 -11.92
CA ARG A 104 -1.45 10.54 -12.93
C ARG A 104 -0.11 11.10 -12.46
N CYS A 105 0.93 10.27 -12.52
CA CYS A 105 2.27 10.58 -12.05
C CYS A 105 3.30 10.34 -13.16
N GLN A 106 4.33 11.18 -13.21
CA GLN A 106 5.53 10.98 -14.03
C GLN A 106 6.69 10.62 -13.11
N CYS A 107 7.26 9.42 -13.29
CA CYS A 107 8.43 8.99 -12.54
C CYS A 107 9.71 9.59 -13.14
N GLY A 108 10.59 10.07 -12.25
CA GLY A 108 11.91 10.60 -12.58
C GLY A 108 12.90 9.50 -12.98
N PRO A 109 14.09 9.90 -13.46
CA PRO A 109 15.12 8.96 -13.90
C PRO A 109 15.75 8.17 -12.75
N ASP A 110 15.63 8.64 -11.51
CA ASP A 110 16.10 7.96 -10.31
C ASP A 110 15.21 6.76 -9.90
N GLY A 111 14.04 6.62 -10.51
CA GLY A 111 13.06 5.58 -10.18
C GLY A 111 12.45 5.73 -8.78
N LYS A 112 12.56 6.90 -8.15
CA LYS A 112 12.13 7.15 -6.75
C LYS A 112 11.52 8.52 -6.51
N SER A 113 11.70 9.46 -7.44
CA SER A 113 11.02 10.74 -7.45
C SER A 113 9.89 10.72 -8.46
N ALA A 114 8.75 11.32 -8.14
CA ALA A 114 7.66 11.50 -9.09
C ALA A 114 6.93 12.80 -8.83
N VAL A 115 6.31 13.33 -9.88
CA VAL A 115 5.37 14.45 -9.82
C VAL A 115 4.00 13.94 -10.24
N CYS A 116 3.00 14.18 -9.40
CA CYS A 116 1.63 13.69 -9.59
C CYS A 116 0.64 14.86 -9.69
N THR A 117 -0.51 14.61 -10.31
CA THR A 117 -1.67 15.49 -10.14
C THR A 117 -2.16 15.48 -8.68
N LEU A 118 -2.97 16.47 -8.29
CA LEU A 118 -3.50 16.61 -6.92
C LEU A 118 -5.04 16.50 -6.88
N LYS A 119 -5.57 15.46 -7.50
CA LYS A 119 -6.99 15.11 -7.42
C LYS A 119 -7.27 14.51 -6.04
N ALA A 120 -8.39 14.92 -5.44
CA ALA A 120 -8.94 14.22 -4.29
C ALA A 120 -9.49 12.87 -4.78
N CYS A 121 -8.79 11.79 -4.45
CA CYS A 121 -9.19 10.45 -4.85
C CYS A 121 -10.14 9.88 -3.80
N VAL A 122 -11.37 9.59 -4.22
CA VAL A 122 -12.26 8.74 -3.44
C VAL A 122 -12.02 7.33 -3.96
N ARG A 123 -11.41 6.47 -3.13
CA ARG A 123 -11.32 5.03 -3.43
C ARG A 123 -12.75 4.59 -3.76
N PRO A 124 -13.00 4.05 -4.96
CA PRO A 124 -14.37 3.94 -5.43
C PRO A 124 -15.21 2.87 -4.72
N ALA A 125 -15.00 2.55 -3.44
CA ALA A 125 -15.49 1.32 -2.80
C ALA A 125 -15.13 0.07 -3.62
N VAL A 126 -14.94 -1.06 -2.96
CA VAL A 126 -14.93 -2.36 -3.63
C VAL A 126 -16.06 -3.16 -3.02
#